data_AF-A0A954F4K0-F1
#
_entry.id   AF-A0A954F4K0-F1
#
_cell.length_a   1.000
_cell.length_b   1.000
_cell.length_c   1.000
_cell.angle_alpha   90.00
_cell.angle_beta   90.00
_cell.angle_gamma   90.00
#
_symmetry.space_group_name_H-M   'P 1'
#
loop_
_entity.id
_entity.type
_entity.pdbx_description
1 polymer ?
#
loop_
_entity_poly.entity_id
_entity_poly.type
_entity_poly.pdbx_seq_one_letter_code
_entity_poly.pdbx_strand_id
1 'polypeptide(L)'
;MDFPDFEPASGQRFERDRKPKTCPVCGEAAIATIVYGLLNEEGWAKLREKGNYVGGGCCVTYDDPKWRCTACGTEIHRSSHRG
;
A
#
# COMPACT_ATOMS: atom_id res chain seq x y z
N MET A 1 -26.45 23.47 10.63
CA MET A 1 -25.98 22.58 9.56
C MET A 1 -25.05 21.58 10.22
N ASP A 2 -25.58 20.39 10.48
CA ASP A 2 -24.83 19.28 11.08
C ASP A 2 -24.07 18.60 9.94
N PHE A 3 -22.77 18.81 9.88
CA PHE A 3 -21.91 18.06 8.96
C PHE A 3 -21.70 16.70 9.62
N PRO A 4 -22.20 15.59 9.05
CA PRO A 4 -21.99 14.29 9.64
C PRO A 4 -20.48 14.08 9.75
N ASP A 5 -20.02 13.90 10.98
CA ASP A 5 -18.66 13.52 11.31
C ASP A 5 -18.38 12.23 10.54
N PHE A 6 -17.64 12.37 9.44
CA PHE A 6 -17.20 11.25 8.66
C PHE A 6 -16.10 10.58 9.49
N GLU A 7 -16.51 9.81 10.50
CA GLU A 7 -15.62 8.96 11.28
C GLU A 7 -15.02 7.93 10.32
N PRO A 8 -13.73 8.04 9.93
CA PRO A 8 -13.13 7.00 9.11
C PRO A 8 -13.09 5.74 9.97
N ALA A 9 -13.87 4.74 9.55
CA ALA A 9 -14.00 3.47 10.24
C ALA A 9 -12.61 2.87 10.50
N SER A 10 -12.25 2.79 11.79
CA SER A 10 -11.30 1.83 12.36
C SER A 10 -9.87 1.85 11.78
N GLY A 11 -9.03 2.69 12.38
CA GLY A 11 -7.58 2.84 12.12
C GLY A 11 -6.71 1.67 12.62
N GLN A 12 -6.86 0.48 12.05
CA GLN A 12 -5.87 -0.59 12.26
C GLN A 12 -4.75 -0.47 11.22
N ARG A 13 -3.60 0.05 11.65
CA ARG A 13 -2.38 0.13 10.83
C ARG A 13 -1.69 -1.24 10.80
N PHE A 14 -1.54 -1.81 9.61
CA PHE A 14 -0.80 -3.06 9.43
C PHE A 14 0.66 -2.77 9.13
N GLU A 15 1.58 -3.19 10.00
CA GLU A 15 3.01 -3.00 9.82
C GLU A 15 3.73 -4.34 9.67
N ARG A 16 4.61 -4.46 8.68
CA ARG A 16 5.47 -5.64 8.45
C ARG A 16 6.90 -5.22 8.08
N ASP A 17 7.89 -5.92 8.58
CA ASP A 17 9.32 -5.72 8.23
C ASP A 17 9.63 -6.15 6.78
N ARG A 18 8.92 -7.15 6.26
CA ARG A 18 9.05 -7.68 4.88
C ARG A 18 7.70 -7.76 4.17
N LYS A 19 7.74 -7.85 2.83
CA LYS A 19 6.53 -7.99 2.00
C LYS A 19 5.79 -9.28 2.39
N PRO A 20 4.56 -9.19 2.92
CA PRO A 20 3.79 -10.37 3.28
C PRO A 20 3.37 -11.13 2.02
N LYS A 21 3.32 -12.47 2.12
CA LYS A 21 2.86 -13.34 1.02
C LYS A 21 1.34 -13.28 0.84
N THR A 22 0.61 -13.08 1.94
CA THR A 22 -0.84 -13.05 2.01
C THR A 22 -1.32 -11.85 2.79
N CYS A 23 -2.52 -11.37 2.47
CA CYS A 23 -3.15 -10.25 3.17
C CYS A 23 -3.54 -10.66 4.60
N PRO A 24 -3.19 -9.88 5.64
CA PRO A 24 -3.62 -10.17 7.00
C PRO A 24 -5.12 -9.92 7.25
N VAL A 25 -5.80 -9.23 6.32
CA VAL A 25 -7.22 -8.89 6.44
C VAL A 25 -8.10 -9.88 5.68
N CYS A 26 -7.84 -10.10 4.38
CA CYS A 26 -8.67 -10.97 3.55
C CYS A 26 -8.07 -12.36 3.28
N GLY A 27 -6.82 -12.62 3.67
CA GLY A 27 -6.12 -13.89 3.42
C GLY A 27 -5.58 -14.08 2.00
N GLU A 28 -5.99 -13.25 1.03
CA GLU A 28 -5.60 -13.39 -0.38
C GLU A 28 -4.10 -13.15 -0.61
N ALA A 29 -3.50 -13.88 -1.55
CA ALA A 29 -2.12 -13.70 -2.01
C ALA A 29 -1.96 -12.53 -3.02
N ALA A 30 -2.81 -11.50 -2.91
CA ALA A 30 -2.91 -10.39 -3.84
C ALA A 30 -2.21 -9.12 -3.31
N ILE A 31 -0.94 -9.24 -2.90
CA ILE A 31 -0.18 -8.11 -2.32
C ILE A 31 0.71 -7.45 -3.38
N ALA A 32 0.34 -6.23 -3.78
CA ALA A 32 1.13 -5.39 -4.67
C ALA A 32 2.07 -4.47 -3.90
N THR A 33 3.18 -4.09 -4.54
CA THR A 33 4.10 -3.08 -4.02
C THR A 33 3.62 -1.70 -4.46
N ILE A 34 3.53 -0.77 -3.52
CA ILE A 34 3.14 0.59 -3.83
C ILE A 34 4.36 1.34 -4.39
N VAL A 35 4.16 2.00 -5.52
CA VAL A 35 5.13 2.87 -6.15
C VAL A 35 4.61 4.29 -6.09
N TYR A 36 5.45 5.17 -5.54
CA TYR A 36 5.19 6.60 -5.44
C TYR A 36 6.05 7.35 -6.43
N GLY A 37 5.58 8.52 -6.84
CA GLY A 37 6.24 9.38 -7.81
C GLY A 37 5.58 9.35 -9.18
N LEU A 38 6.08 10.21 -10.05
CA LEU A 38 5.61 10.31 -11.44
C LEU A 38 6.45 9.39 -12.32
N LEU A 39 5.96 8.18 -12.59
CA LEU A 39 6.55 7.32 -13.61
C LEU A 39 5.96 7.62 -14.98
N ASN A 40 6.83 7.62 -15.99
CA ASN A 40 6.42 7.59 -17.38
C ASN A 40 5.87 6.20 -17.77
N GLU A 41 5.29 6.10 -18.96
CA GLU A 41 4.71 4.85 -19.48
C GLU A 41 5.72 3.68 -19.48
N GLU A 42 6.97 3.94 -19.89
CA GLU A 42 8.04 2.94 -19.88
C GLU A 42 8.36 2.44 -18.47
N GLY A 43 8.35 3.33 -17.47
CA GLY A 43 8.51 2.99 -16.07
C GLY A 43 7.40 2.05 -15.59
N TRP A 44 6.15 2.37 -15.94
CA TRP A 44 5.00 1.51 -15.65
C TRP A 44 5.06 0.16 -16.36
N ALA A 45 5.50 0.13 -17.63
CA ALA A 45 5.67 -1.10 -18.39
C ALA A 45 6.67 -2.04 -17.71
N LYS A 46 7.86 -1.54 -17.34
CA LYS A 46 8.88 -2.32 -16.64
C LYS A 46 8.42 -2.85 -15.28
N LEU A 47 7.58 -2.09 -14.58
CA LEU A 47 7.01 -2.54 -13.30
C LEU A 47 6.03 -3.69 -13.52
N ARG A 48 5.14 -3.57 -14.51
CA ARG A 48 4.19 -4.64 -14.86
C ARG A 48 4.89 -5.94 -15.23
N GLU A 49 6.04 -5.87 -15.89
CA GLU A 49 6.86 -7.05 -16.21
C GLU A 49 7.52 -7.68 -14.97
N LYS A 50 7.90 -6.87 -13.98
CA LYS A 50 8.60 -7.31 -12.76
C LYS A 50 7.67 -7.87 -11.69
N GLY A 51 6.36 -7.69 -11.81
CA GLY A 51 5.37 -8.24 -10.88
C GLY A 51 4.22 -7.29 -10.58
N ASN A 52 3.61 -7.47 -9.41
CA ASN A 52 2.41 -6.74 -9.03
C ASN A 52 2.75 -5.41 -8.33
N TYR A 53 2.57 -4.29 -9.03
CA TYR A 53 2.82 -2.93 -8.56
C TYR A 53 1.58 -2.06 -8.73
N VAL A 54 1.36 -1.14 -7.78
CA VAL A 54 0.25 -0.17 -7.80
C VAL A 54 0.75 1.23 -7.51
N GLY A 55 0.04 2.25 -8.01
CA GLY A 55 0.35 3.65 -7.72
C GLY A 55 -0.17 4.07 -6.36
N GLY A 56 0.68 4.70 -5.54
CA GLY A 56 0.31 5.27 -4.24
C GLY A 56 0.05 6.78 -4.27
N GLY A 57 0.50 7.46 -5.34
CA GLY A 57 0.46 8.91 -5.46
C GLY A 57 1.79 9.48 -5.94
N CYS A 58 1.85 10.80 -6.10
CA CYS A 58 3.07 11.48 -6.56
C CYS A 58 4.06 11.77 -5.44
N CYS A 59 3.60 11.91 -4.19
CA CYS A 59 4.43 12.21 -3.04
C CYS A 59 4.49 11.01 -2.09
N VAL A 60 5.67 10.80 -1.50
CA VAL A 60 5.90 9.83 -0.43
C VAL A 60 6.44 10.60 0.78
N THR A 61 5.82 10.39 1.92
CA THR A 61 6.26 10.87 3.24
C THR A 61 6.92 9.72 4.02
N TYR A 62 7.28 9.98 5.27
CA TYR A 62 7.94 8.98 6.12
C TYR A 62 7.00 7.82 6.49
N ASP A 63 5.70 8.09 6.55
CA ASP A 63 4.72 7.17 7.13
C ASP A 63 3.90 6.43 6.09
N ASP A 64 4.23 6.52 4.81
CA ASP A 64 3.38 5.95 3.75
C ASP A 64 3.43 4.42 3.67
N PRO A 65 2.31 3.79 3.30
CA PRO A 65 2.26 2.34 3.14
C PRO A 65 3.18 1.90 2.00
N LYS A 66 3.84 0.75 2.19
CA LYS A 66 4.76 0.18 1.19
C LYS A 66 4.10 -0.87 0.31
N TRP A 67 3.07 -1.54 0.82
CA TRP A 67 2.34 -2.57 0.11
C TRP A 67 0.85 -2.35 0.23
N ARG A 68 0.11 -2.81 -0.78
CA ARG A 68 -1.36 -2.75 -0.80
C ARG A 68 -1.91 -4.08 -1.29
N CYS A 69 -2.96 -4.55 -0.63
CA CYS A 69 -3.75 -5.66 -1.15
C CYS A 69 -4.61 -5.17 -2.31
N THR A 70 -4.46 -5.77 -3.49
CA THR A 70 -5.30 -5.43 -4.66
C THR A 70 -6.68 -6.08 -4.61
N ALA A 71 -6.91 -7.02 -3.68
CA ALA A 71 -8.21 -7.67 -3.50
C ALA A 71 -9.13 -6.89 -2.55
N CYS A 72 -8.64 -6.48 -1.37
CA CYS A 72 -9.44 -5.78 -0.36
C CYS A 72 -9.03 -4.31 -0.13
N GLY A 73 -7.96 -3.84 -0.75
CA GLY A 73 -7.48 -2.46 -0.60
C GLY A 73 -6.63 -2.19 0.64
N THR A 74 -6.44 -3.18 1.53
CA THR A 74 -5.66 -3.04 2.78
C THR A 74 -4.25 -2.53 2.52
N GLU A 75 -3.86 -1.48 3.25
CA GLU A 75 -2.55 -0.85 3.18
C GLU A 75 -1.64 -1.39 4.29
N ILE A 76 -0.39 -1.67 3.92
CA ILE A 76 0.60 -2.30 4.80
C ILE A 76 1.87 -1.47 4.78
N HIS A 77 2.24 -0.98 5.96
CA HIS A 77 3.41 -0.15 6.17
C HIS A 77 4.62 -1.03 6.42
N ARG A 78 5.78 -0.53 6.00
CA ARG A 78 7.04 -1.18 6.32
C ARG A 78 7.50 -0.71 7.69
N SER A 79 7.52 -1.61 8.67
CA SER A 79 8.14 -1.30 9.97
C SER A 79 9.65 -1.24 9.77
N SER A 80 10.25 -0.07 9.98
CA SER A 80 11.69 0.11 9.97
C SER A 80 12.23 0.21 11.40
N HIS A 81 11.84 -0.73 12.28
CA HIS A 81 12.57 -0.93 13.52
C HIS A 81 13.95 -1.54 13.19
N ARG A 82 14.92 -0.66 12.98
CA ARG A 82 16.36 -0.96 13.03
C ARG A 82 16.72 -0.97 14.52
N GLY A 83 16.81 -2.16 15.11
CA GLY A 83 17.58 -2.35 16.35
C GLY A 83 19.06 -2.24 16.07
#